data_AF-A0AAW3RW59-F1
#
_entry.id   AF-A0AAW3RW59-F1
#
_cell.length_a   1.000
_cell.length_b   1.000
_cell.length_c   1.000
_cell.angle_alpha   90.00
_cell.angle_beta   90.00
_cell.angle_gamma   90.00
#
_symmetry.space_group_name_H-M   'P 1'
#
loop_
_entity.id
_entity.type
_entity.pdbx_description
1 polymer ?
#
loop_
_entity_poly.entity_id
_entity_poly.type
_entity_poly.pdbx_seq_one_letter_code
_entity_poly.pdbx_strand_id
1 'polypeptide(L)'
;MNNKMIIARSEILEKSIILAFFFASTIVWTPLIPAFLNINTGFVYLSIIFFLLLFVFINYGIKKNEIVLALLIEVYFILLAIITQSDVNFNRYVLFPFGLLIAWNCARDARFMDEFSKLLTGFVGLGVIFGWISFFYVLQGGNAFFEFPNVDGRINGWYLTSLSNAVINGVARISFIYDEPGAFSFVICIAVILRELLNKNRTLSMFIISGGVITFSFIHVIITTFYFLLVLNGRYKIILLLIVASFASYTLNDSRFEFFYDRFQKSDDVGSGFNNRTVQLSNFAKVVNDDPSVLFLGDYKCHDRELKMCVEHGDISSSIATPIYQGGMWMFVFQFFTHALLIFLMFKRKFLFAAFSLSLLLLQRPYFSQIGYQLLIYISVFYMTISSGFLRRRVSKFQHRYNYDKK
;
A
#
# COMPACT_ATOMS: atom_id res chain seq x y z
N MET A 1 -36.51 26.62 5.85
CA MET A 1 -35.24 26.51 6.62
C MET A 1 -34.74 25.06 6.82
N ASN A 2 -35.61 24.05 6.94
CA ASN A 2 -35.19 22.65 7.20
C ASN A 2 -34.38 21.96 6.07
N ASN A 3 -34.69 22.17 4.79
CA ASN A 3 -33.98 21.45 3.71
C ASN A 3 -32.51 21.87 3.54
N LYS A 4 -32.18 23.17 3.70
CA LYS A 4 -30.79 23.64 3.63
C LYS A 4 -29.93 23.08 4.78
N MET A 5 -30.53 22.91 5.97
CA MET A 5 -29.86 22.36 7.15
C MET A 5 -29.59 20.86 7.01
N ILE A 6 -30.53 20.10 6.43
CA ILE A 6 -30.38 18.66 6.16
C ILE A 6 -29.29 18.42 5.10
N ILE A 7 -29.28 19.22 4.03
CA ILE A 7 -28.28 19.12 2.96
C ILE A 7 -26.88 19.45 3.50
N ALA A 8 -26.72 20.53 4.28
CA ALA A 8 -25.44 20.89 4.89
C ALA A 8 -24.92 19.81 5.85
N ARG A 9 -25.80 19.18 6.65
CA ARG A 9 -25.42 18.07 7.53
C ARG A 9 -24.93 16.84 6.74
N SER A 10 -25.55 16.54 5.60
CA SER A 10 -25.11 15.43 4.75
C SER A 10 -23.72 15.65 4.13
N GLU A 11 -23.40 16.88 3.74
CA GLU A 11 -22.11 17.20 3.12
C GLU A 11 -20.95 17.21 4.13
N ILE A 12 -21.17 17.73 5.33
CA ILE A 12 -20.17 17.71 6.42
C ILE A 12 -19.86 16.27 6.82
N LEU A 13 -20.89 15.44 6.95
CA LEU A 13 -20.73 14.04 7.27
C LEU A 13 -19.85 13.36 6.21
N GLU A 14 -20.21 13.49 4.93
CA GLU A 14 -19.49 12.92 3.78
C GLU A 14 -17.99 13.27 3.76
N LYS A 15 -17.65 14.55 3.96
CA LYS A 15 -16.25 15.00 4.03
C LYS A 15 -15.50 14.38 5.21
N SER A 16 -16.17 14.22 6.35
CA SER A 16 -15.56 13.63 7.56
C SER A 16 -15.15 12.17 7.33
N ILE A 17 -15.87 11.41 6.50
CA ILE A 17 -15.52 10.00 6.22
C ILE A 17 -14.39 9.91 5.23
N ILE A 18 -14.42 10.73 4.18
CA ILE A 18 -13.30 10.79 3.24
C ILE A 18 -12.02 11.11 4.01
N LEU A 19 -12.09 12.05 4.96
CA LEU A 19 -10.99 12.38 5.84
C LEU A 19 -10.61 11.22 6.79
N ALA A 20 -11.58 10.54 7.40
CA ALA A 20 -11.33 9.41 8.29
C ALA A 20 -10.72 8.21 7.55
N PHE A 21 -11.22 7.89 6.36
CA PHE A 21 -10.70 6.84 5.49
C PHE A 21 -9.29 7.20 5.03
N PHE A 22 -9.08 8.45 4.60
CA PHE A 22 -7.76 8.94 4.26
C PHE A 22 -6.81 8.80 5.44
N PHE A 23 -7.18 9.30 6.62
CA PHE A 23 -6.35 9.21 7.81
C PHE A 23 -6.00 7.74 8.15
N ALA A 24 -6.99 6.84 8.15
CA ALA A 24 -6.80 5.40 8.41
C ALA A 24 -5.88 4.71 7.39
N SER A 25 -5.92 5.14 6.13
CA SER A 25 -5.20 4.51 5.02
C SER A 25 -3.83 5.13 4.73
N THR A 26 -3.57 6.37 5.12
CA THR A 26 -2.30 7.08 4.79
C THR A 26 -1.58 7.72 5.96
N ILE A 27 -2.28 8.16 7.01
CA ILE A 27 -1.65 8.97 8.07
C ILE A 27 -1.35 8.15 9.32
N VAL A 28 -2.29 7.32 9.79
CA VAL A 28 -2.18 6.67 11.14
C VAL A 28 -0.92 5.84 11.30
N TRP A 29 -0.41 5.28 10.22
CA TRP A 29 0.75 4.38 10.23
C TRP A 29 2.09 5.10 10.04
N THR A 30 2.10 6.44 10.16
CA THR A 30 3.34 7.21 10.31
C THR A 30 4.01 6.89 11.65
N PRO A 31 5.35 6.72 11.70
CA PRO A 31 6.07 6.58 12.95
C PRO A 31 6.14 7.88 13.76
N LEU A 32 5.74 9.03 13.18
CA LEU A 32 5.71 10.31 13.89
C LEU A 32 4.68 10.34 15.03
N ILE A 33 3.53 9.71 14.88
CA ILE A 33 2.48 9.68 15.92
C ILE A 33 3.02 9.02 17.21
N PRO A 34 3.54 7.77 17.18
CA PRO A 34 4.06 7.16 18.38
C PRO A 34 5.32 7.88 18.89
N ALA A 35 6.20 8.35 18.00
CA ALA A 35 7.44 9.04 18.40
C ALA A 35 7.20 10.37 19.13
N PHE A 36 6.20 11.16 18.72
CA PHE A 36 5.98 12.51 19.26
C PHE A 36 4.80 12.65 20.20
N LEU A 37 3.72 11.90 19.97
CA LEU A 37 2.50 12.05 20.74
C LEU A 37 2.38 11.03 21.87
N ASN A 38 3.24 9.98 21.88
CA ASN A 38 3.17 8.85 22.81
C ASN A 38 1.75 8.25 22.91
N ILE A 39 0.99 8.33 21.81
CA ILE A 39 -0.37 7.80 21.72
C ILE A 39 -0.28 6.34 21.28
N ASN A 40 -1.05 5.47 21.93
CA ASN A 40 -1.26 4.10 21.45
C ASN A 40 -1.96 4.14 20.09
N THR A 41 -1.17 3.98 19.03
CA THR A 41 -1.65 3.99 17.64
C THR A 41 -2.72 2.95 17.39
N GLY A 42 -2.67 1.80 18.08
CA GLY A 42 -3.69 0.75 17.99
C GLY A 42 -5.08 1.22 18.44
N PHE A 43 -5.17 1.97 19.53
CA PHE A 43 -6.44 2.52 20.02
C PHE A 43 -7.03 3.56 19.05
N VAL A 44 -6.18 4.45 18.53
CA VAL A 44 -6.57 5.42 17.49
C VAL A 44 -7.08 4.68 16.25
N TYR A 45 -6.35 3.66 15.83
CA TYR A 45 -6.69 2.86 14.67
C TYR A 45 -8.06 2.20 14.81
N LEU A 46 -8.30 1.51 15.94
CA LEU A 46 -9.56 0.84 16.25
C LEU A 46 -10.74 1.83 16.28
N SER A 47 -10.54 2.98 16.91
CA SER A 47 -11.57 4.02 17.02
C SER A 47 -12.01 4.53 15.63
N ILE A 48 -11.04 4.72 14.73
CA ILE A 48 -11.30 5.21 13.37
C ILE A 48 -11.97 4.14 12.51
N ILE A 49 -11.53 2.87 12.60
CA ILE A 49 -12.20 1.78 11.89
C ILE A 49 -13.64 1.60 12.38
N PHE A 50 -13.87 1.65 13.69
CA PHE A 50 -15.22 1.58 14.24
C PHE A 50 -16.10 2.72 13.75
N PHE A 51 -15.58 3.96 13.74
CA PHE A 51 -16.28 5.11 13.18
C PHE A 51 -16.62 4.92 11.69
N LEU A 52 -15.68 4.43 10.88
CA LEU A 52 -15.87 4.14 9.46
C LEU A 52 -16.93 3.04 9.23
N LEU A 53 -16.91 1.97 10.04
CA LEU A 53 -17.92 0.90 9.98
C LEU A 53 -19.32 1.41 10.30
N LEU A 54 -19.46 2.15 11.40
CA LEU A 54 -20.73 2.73 11.82
C LEU A 54 -21.27 3.66 10.73
N PHE A 55 -20.40 4.45 10.12
CA PHE A 55 -20.78 5.28 8.99
C PHE A 55 -21.29 4.45 7.79
N VAL A 56 -20.50 3.45 7.36
CA VAL A 56 -20.86 2.59 6.22
C VAL A 56 -22.21 1.94 6.46
N PHE A 57 -22.46 1.47 7.69
CA PHE A 57 -23.73 0.91 8.10
C PHE A 57 -24.88 1.91 7.99
N ILE A 58 -24.72 3.14 8.49
CA ILE A 58 -25.77 4.16 8.48
C ILE A 58 -26.08 4.68 7.07
N ASN A 59 -25.06 4.88 6.22
CA ASN A 59 -25.22 5.67 4.99
C ASN A 59 -25.30 4.83 3.71
N TYR A 60 -24.53 3.74 3.64
CA TYR A 60 -24.60 2.84 2.50
C TYR A 60 -25.57 1.69 2.74
N GLY A 61 -25.81 1.35 4.01
CA GLY A 61 -26.41 0.09 4.39
C GLY A 61 -25.48 -1.07 4.05
N ILE A 62 -25.55 -2.14 4.83
CA ILE A 62 -24.79 -3.36 4.54
C ILE A 62 -25.78 -4.47 4.27
N LYS A 63 -25.61 -5.16 3.14
CA LYS A 63 -26.51 -6.26 2.81
C LYS A 63 -26.27 -7.43 3.78
N LYS A 64 -27.33 -8.17 4.11
CA LYS A 64 -27.25 -9.33 5.01
C LYS A 64 -26.15 -10.33 4.61
N ASN A 65 -25.99 -10.60 3.31
CA ASN A 65 -24.95 -11.51 2.81
C ASN A 65 -23.53 -10.96 3.00
N GLU A 66 -23.33 -9.64 2.93
CA GLU A 66 -22.04 -9.00 3.20
C GLU A 66 -21.69 -9.09 4.69
N ILE A 67 -22.67 -8.87 5.57
CA ILE A 67 -22.50 -9.05 7.03
C ILE A 67 -22.17 -10.51 7.35
N VAL A 68 -22.94 -11.46 6.80
CA VAL A 68 -22.72 -12.89 7.03
C VAL A 68 -21.33 -13.31 6.55
N LEU A 69 -20.88 -12.84 5.38
CA LEU A 69 -19.54 -13.13 4.89
C LEU A 69 -18.45 -12.55 5.81
N ALA A 70 -18.61 -11.30 6.24
CA ALA A 70 -17.67 -10.67 7.18
C ALA A 70 -17.59 -11.44 8.51
N LEU A 71 -18.74 -11.85 9.05
CA LEU A 71 -18.81 -12.66 10.27
C LEU A 71 -18.20 -14.05 10.09
N LEU A 72 -18.38 -14.70 8.93
CA LEU A 72 -17.76 -16.01 8.67
C LEU A 72 -16.23 -15.89 8.60
N ILE A 73 -15.71 -14.84 7.98
CA ILE A 73 -14.27 -14.55 7.94
C ILE A 73 -13.76 -14.23 9.35
N GLU A 74 -14.52 -13.46 10.14
CA GLU A 74 -14.16 -13.10 11.52
C GLU A 74 -14.12 -14.33 12.43
N VAL A 75 -15.17 -15.15 12.42
CA VAL A 75 -15.24 -16.41 13.18
C VAL A 75 -14.09 -17.32 12.79
N TYR A 76 -13.74 -17.39 11.51
CA TYR A 76 -12.60 -18.15 11.05
C TYR A 76 -11.29 -17.66 11.69
N PHE A 77 -11.01 -16.36 11.69
CA PHE A 77 -9.79 -15.83 12.30
C PHE A 77 -9.75 -15.96 13.82
N ILE A 78 -10.91 -15.85 14.49
CA ILE A 78 -11.02 -16.14 15.93
C ILE A 78 -10.70 -17.62 16.20
N LEU A 79 -11.27 -18.55 15.43
CA LEU A 79 -10.96 -19.97 15.56
C LEU A 79 -9.48 -20.25 15.30
N LEU A 80 -8.89 -19.62 14.27
CA LEU A 80 -7.46 -19.75 13.99
C LEU A 80 -6.62 -19.24 15.17
N ALA A 81 -6.95 -18.09 15.75
CA ALA A 81 -6.26 -17.54 16.91
C ALA A 81 -6.37 -18.46 18.14
N ILE A 82 -7.54 -19.08 18.37
CA ILE A 82 -7.75 -20.05 19.45
C ILE A 82 -6.92 -21.33 19.21
N ILE A 83 -6.97 -21.89 18.00
CA ILE A 83 -6.23 -23.12 17.64
C ILE A 83 -4.72 -22.90 17.77
N THR A 84 -4.24 -21.72 17.34
CA THR A 84 -2.81 -21.37 17.37
C THR A 84 -2.36 -20.82 18.73
N GLN A 85 -3.29 -20.52 19.64
CA GLN A 85 -3.04 -19.85 20.92
C GLN A 85 -2.18 -18.58 20.74
N SER A 86 -2.51 -17.76 19.74
CA SER A 86 -1.70 -16.62 19.32
C SER A 86 -2.47 -15.31 19.32
N ASP A 87 -2.11 -14.42 20.25
CA ASP A 87 -2.61 -13.04 20.29
C ASP A 87 -2.17 -12.24 19.06
N VAL A 88 -1.04 -12.59 18.44
CA VAL A 88 -0.55 -11.96 17.21
C VAL A 88 -1.51 -12.24 16.05
N ASN A 89 -1.98 -13.47 15.91
CA ASN A 89 -2.96 -13.84 14.89
C ASN A 89 -4.27 -13.09 15.09
N PHE A 90 -4.77 -13.01 16.32
CA PHE A 90 -5.96 -12.22 16.62
C PHE A 90 -5.77 -10.75 16.23
N ASN A 91 -4.73 -10.10 16.75
CA ASN A 91 -4.48 -8.67 16.51
C ASN A 91 -4.25 -8.33 15.03
N ARG A 92 -3.66 -9.23 14.25
CA ARG A 92 -3.37 -9.01 12.83
C ARG A 92 -4.60 -9.14 11.94
N TYR A 93 -5.56 -10.01 12.30
CA TYR A 93 -6.65 -10.38 11.39
C TYR A 93 -8.06 -9.97 11.86
N VAL A 94 -8.26 -9.61 13.13
CA VAL A 94 -9.57 -9.18 13.68
C VAL A 94 -10.17 -7.98 12.93
N LEU A 95 -9.33 -7.13 12.32
CA LEU A 95 -9.79 -5.98 11.52
C LEU A 95 -9.94 -6.28 10.03
N PHE A 96 -9.49 -7.44 9.58
CA PHE A 96 -9.42 -7.81 8.18
C PHE A 96 -10.80 -7.78 7.47
N PRO A 97 -11.86 -8.46 7.96
CA PRO A 97 -13.16 -8.43 7.27
C PRO A 97 -13.78 -7.04 7.26
N PHE A 98 -13.55 -6.25 8.30
CA PHE A 98 -14.02 -4.88 8.39
C PHE A 98 -13.36 -3.96 7.36
N GLY A 99 -12.05 -4.10 7.16
CA GLY A 99 -11.32 -3.39 6.10
C GLY A 99 -11.87 -3.68 4.70
N LEU A 100 -12.15 -4.95 4.40
CA LEU A 100 -12.78 -5.34 3.14
C LEU A 100 -14.17 -4.72 2.98
N LEU A 101 -14.98 -4.74 4.04
CA LEU A 101 -16.34 -4.23 4.02
C LEU A 101 -16.39 -2.71 3.82
N ILE A 102 -15.51 -1.97 4.50
CA ILE A 102 -15.37 -0.51 4.32
C ILE A 102 -14.95 -0.23 2.87
N ALA A 103 -13.87 -0.86 2.40
CA ALA A 103 -13.35 -0.64 1.06
C ALA A 103 -14.39 -0.98 -0.03
N TRP A 104 -15.14 -2.07 0.14
CA TRP A 104 -16.20 -2.49 -0.77
C TRP A 104 -17.30 -1.44 -0.91
N ASN A 105 -17.79 -0.91 0.20
CA ASN A 105 -18.87 0.08 0.19
C ASN A 105 -18.39 1.44 -0.33
N CYS A 106 -17.22 1.90 0.11
CA CYS A 106 -16.59 3.13 -0.39
C CYS A 106 -16.32 3.07 -1.90
N ALA A 107 -15.84 1.93 -2.42
CA ALA A 107 -15.56 1.76 -3.86
C ALA A 107 -16.81 1.84 -4.77
N ARG A 108 -18.02 1.66 -4.21
CA ARG A 108 -19.29 1.78 -4.95
C ARG A 108 -19.77 3.23 -5.09
N ASP A 109 -19.25 4.12 -4.27
CA ASP A 109 -19.62 5.53 -4.27
C ASP A 109 -18.67 6.34 -5.15
N ALA A 110 -19.16 6.76 -6.32
CA ALA A 110 -18.36 7.52 -7.27
C ALA A 110 -17.89 8.88 -6.72
N ARG A 111 -18.69 9.53 -5.85
CA ARG A 111 -18.33 10.82 -5.26
C ARG A 111 -17.23 10.64 -4.21
N PHE A 112 -17.38 9.62 -3.35
CA PHE A 112 -16.33 9.22 -2.41
C PHE A 112 -15.00 8.97 -3.14
N MET A 113 -15.03 8.15 -4.20
CA MET A 113 -13.84 7.82 -4.99
C MET A 113 -13.17 9.06 -5.60
N ASP A 114 -13.97 9.98 -6.15
CA ASP A 114 -13.50 11.21 -6.76
C ASP A 114 -12.77 12.11 -5.76
N GLU A 115 -13.39 12.36 -4.60
CA GLU A 115 -12.85 13.21 -3.55
C GLU A 115 -11.67 12.57 -2.82
N PHE A 116 -11.75 11.28 -2.51
CA PHE A 116 -10.63 10.54 -1.93
C PHE A 116 -9.41 10.57 -2.86
N SER A 117 -9.59 10.36 -4.17
CA SER A 117 -8.51 10.46 -5.14
C SER A 117 -7.90 11.87 -5.20
N LYS A 118 -8.71 12.94 -5.10
CA LYS A 118 -8.20 14.32 -5.03
C LYS A 118 -7.36 14.54 -3.78
N LEU A 119 -7.86 14.14 -2.61
CA LEU A 119 -7.17 14.30 -1.33
C LEU A 119 -5.85 13.54 -1.32
N LEU A 120 -5.88 12.27 -1.76
CA LEU A 120 -4.69 11.43 -1.87
C LEU A 120 -3.67 12.00 -2.88
N THR A 121 -4.14 12.50 -4.03
CA THR A 121 -3.28 13.16 -5.03
C THR A 121 -2.59 14.37 -4.42
N GLY A 122 -3.32 15.25 -3.73
CA GLY A 122 -2.76 16.46 -3.12
C GLY A 122 -1.71 16.13 -2.07
N PHE A 123 -2.03 15.19 -1.19
CA PHE A 123 -1.12 14.71 -0.16
C PHE A 123 0.17 14.09 -0.73
N VAL A 124 0.04 13.21 -1.72
CA VAL A 124 1.21 12.61 -2.38
C VAL A 124 2.01 13.65 -3.16
N GLY A 125 1.34 14.60 -3.82
CA GLY A 125 2.01 15.70 -4.51
C GLY A 125 2.87 16.54 -3.58
N LEU A 126 2.36 16.87 -2.38
CA LEU A 126 3.13 17.52 -1.32
C LEU A 126 4.32 16.66 -0.87
N GLY A 127 4.09 15.37 -0.62
CA GLY A 127 5.15 14.43 -0.23
C GLY A 127 6.26 14.33 -1.27
N VAL A 128 5.93 14.38 -2.57
CA VAL A 128 6.91 14.37 -3.66
C VAL A 128 7.75 15.64 -3.64
N ILE A 129 7.13 16.81 -3.50
CA ILE A 129 7.83 18.10 -3.46
C ILE A 129 8.77 18.15 -2.25
N PHE A 130 8.26 17.82 -1.06
CA PHE A 130 9.07 17.78 0.17
C PHE A 130 10.17 16.73 0.08
N GLY A 131 9.87 15.60 -0.53
CA GLY A 131 10.88 14.56 -0.73
C GLY A 131 12.04 15.01 -1.60
N TRP A 132 11.80 15.75 -2.69
CA TRP A 132 12.88 16.32 -3.50
C TRP A 132 13.70 17.37 -2.75
N ILE A 133 13.05 18.24 -1.98
CA ILE A 133 13.75 19.22 -1.13
C ILE A 133 14.70 18.50 -0.16
N SER A 134 14.22 17.45 0.49
CA SER A 134 15.00 16.66 1.45
C SER A 134 16.12 15.87 0.77
N PHE A 135 15.85 15.31 -0.41
CA PHE A 135 16.85 14.60 -1.21
C PHE A 135 18.04 15.51 -1.55
N PHE A 136 17.79 16.71 -2.09
CA PHE A 136 18.86 17.64 -2.41
C PHE A 136 19.58 18.17 -1.18
N TYR A 137 18.88 18.35 -0.06
CA TYR A 137 19.50 18.72 1.21
C TYR A 137 20.52 17.67 1.65
N VAL A 138 20.16 16.38 1.66
CA VAL A 138 21.10 15.31 2.04
C VAL A 138 22.23 15.16 1.00
N LEU A 139 21.92 15.29 -0.29
CA LEU A 139 22.92 15.22 -1.36
C LEU A 139 24.01 16.29 -1.22
N GLN A 140 23.70 17.44 -0.60
CA GLN A 140 24.64 18.52 -0.29
C GLN A 140 25.38 18.33 1.05
N GLY A 141 25.18 17.19 1.73
CA GLY A 141 25.81 16.89 3.03
C GLY A 141 24.95 17.28 4.24
N GLY A 142 23.65 17.53 4.06
CA GLY A 142 22.73 17.80 5.16
C GLY A 142 22.54 16.60 6.09
N ASN A 143 22.64 16.82 7.40
CA ASN A 143 22.46 15.81 8.44
C ASN A 143 21.01 15.74 8.93
N ALA A 144 20.64 14.66 9.63
CA ALA A 144 19.33 14.59 10.27
C ALA A 144 19.20 15.66 11.36
N PHE A 145 18.06 16.35 11.41
CA PHE A 145 17.76 17.29 12.49
C PHE A 145 17.52 16.56 13.82
N PHE A 146 16.91 15.39 13.73
CA PHE A 146 16.74 14.46 14.84
C PHE A 146 16.50 13.05 14.29
N GLU A 147 16.70 12.07 15.16
CA GLU A 147 16.57 10.65 14.87
C GLU A 147 15.67 9.99 15.91
N PHE A 148 14.91 8.99 15.49
CA PHE A 148 14.06 8.20 16.37
C PHE A 148 13.98 6.75 15.87
N PRO A 149 13.81 5.77 16.76
CA PRO A 149 13.64 4.38 16.35
C PRO A 149 12.24 4.16 15.76
N ASN A 150 12.19 3.50 14.61
CA ASN A 150 10.96 2.88 14.10
C ASN A 150 10.53 1.72 15.01
N VAL A 151 9.30 1.24 14.82
CA VAL A 151 8.74 0.09 15.54
C VAL A 151 9.56 -1.20 15.32
N ASP A 152 10.23 -1.30 14.17
CA ASP A 152 11.11 -2.43 13.81
C ASP A 152 12.57 -2.25 14.30
N GLY A 153 12.86 -1.16 15.02
CA GLY A 153 14.18 -0.85 15.57
C GLY A 153 15.11 -0.10 14.61
N ARG A 154 14.76 0.09 13.33
CA ARG A 154 15.57 0.90 12.40
C ARG A 154 15.51 2.37 12.80
N ILE A 155 16.66 3.06 12.79
CA ILE A 155 16.70 4.49 13.06
C ILE A 155 16.15 5.25 11.85
N ASN A 156 15.23 6.17 12.10
CA ASN A 156 14.64 7.04 11.10
C ASN A 156 15.05 8.48 11.40
N GLY A 157 15.58 9.16 10.39
CA GLY A 157 16.05 10.55 10.49
C GLY A 157 15.08 11.51 9.82
N TRP A 158 14.86 12.68 10.41
CA TRP A 158 14.18 13.79 9.76
C TRP A 158 15.20 14.67 9.02
N TYR A 159 15.08 14.72 7.70
CA TYR A 159 15.93 15.52 6.81
C TYR A 159 15.12 16.67 6.21
N LEU A 160 15.13 17.82 6.88
CA LEU A 160 14.47 19.07 6.47
C LEU A 160 12.94 19.00 6.32
N THR A 161 12.41 18.35 5.28
CA THR A 161 10.95 18.26 5.00
C THR A 161 10.44 16.83 4.88
N SER A 162 11.28 15.82 5.07
CA SER A 162 10.95 14.42 4.84
C SER A 162 11.78 13.49 5.73
N LEU A 163 11.26 12.28 5.94
CA LEU A 163 11.94 11.21 6.65
C LEU A 163 12.77 10.34 5.70
N SER A 164 13.78 9.69 6.27
CA SER A 164 14.52 8.60 5.65
C SER A 164 15.15 7.72 6.73
N ASN A 165 14.98 6.41 6.60
CA ASN A 165 15.68 5.41 7.41
C ASN A 165 16.84 4.75 6.64
N ALA A 166 17.18 5.29 5.46
CA ALA A 166 18.18 4.72 4.57
C ALA A 166 18.95 5.84 3.84
N VAL A 167 19.91 6.42 4.55
CA VAL A 167 20.94 7.30 3.96
C VAL A 167 22.20 6.49 3.77
N ILE A 168 22.62 6.32 2.52
CA ILE A 168 23.75 5.47 2.15
C ILE A 168 24.68 6.32 1.28
N ASN A 169 25.95 6.44 1.67
CA ASN A 169 26.97 7.17 0.90
C ASN A 169 26.53 8.60 0.49
N GLY A 170 25.84 9.33 1.38
CA GLY A 170 25.34 10.68 1.12
C GLY A 170 24.10 10.77 0.24
N VAL A 171 23.45 9.64 -0.06
CA VAL A 171 22.19 9.56 -0.82
C VAL A 171 21.08 9.08 0.09
N ALA A 172 20.07 9.93 0.30
CA ALA A 172 18.86 9.55 1.05
C ALA A 172 17.83 8.87 0.15
N ARG A 173 17.30 7.74 0.62
CA ARG A 173 16.09 7.14 0.07
C ARG A 173 14.90 7.71 0.84
N ILE A 174 14.05 8.44 0.15
CA ILE A 174 13.05 9.27 0.82
C ILE A 174 11.77 8.51 1.17
N SER A 175 11.25 8.69 2.39
CA SER A 175 10.01 8.06 2.87
C SER A 175 8.87 9.03 3.22
N PHE A 176 9.04 10.34 3.04
CA PHE A 176 8.04 11.35 3.43
C PHE A 176 7.67 11.29 4.91
N ILE A 177 6.49 10.81 5.26
CA ILE A 177 6.08 10.60 6.66
C ILE A 177 6.10 9.12 7.05
N TYR A 178 6.55 8.23 6.18
CA TYR A 178 6.50 6.80 6.40
C TYR A 178 7.78 6.27 7.04
N ASP A 179 7.68 5.10 7.63
CA ASP A 179 8.77 4.36 8.26
C ASP A 179 9.86 3.96 7.26
N GLU A 180 9.50 3.78 5.98
CA GLU A 180 10.47 3.44 4.93
C GLU A 180 10.10 3.91 3.50
N PRO A 181 11.08 4.01 2.58
CA PRO A 181 10.85 4.54 1.22
C PRO A 181 9.88 3.72 0.38
N GLY A 182 9.81 2.41 0.62
CA GLY A 182 8.91 1.51 -0.08
C GLY A 182 7.43 1.78 0.25
N ALA A 183 7.14 2.19 1.49
CA ALA A 183 5.82 2.60 1.91
C ALA A 183 5.35 3.86 1.16
N PHE A 184 6.23 4.87 1.05
CA PHE A 184 5.91 6.06 0.29
C PHE A 184 5.65 5.75 -1.20
N SER A 185 6.54 4.98 -1.82
CA SER A 185 6.37 4.50 -3.20
C SER A 185 5.04 3.79 -3.41
N PHE A 186 4.62 2.93 -2.48
CA PHE A 186 3.33 2.24 -2.54
C PHE A 186 2.16 3.23 -2.63
N VAL A 187 2.14 4.24 -1.74
CA VAL A 187 1.05 5.23 -1.71
C VAL A 187 1.07 6.11 -2.96
N ILE A 188 2.25 6.47 -3.48
CA ILE A 188 2.39 7.18 -4.76
C ILE A 188 1.77 6.37 -5.90
N CYS A 189 2.12 5.09 -6.01
CA CYS A 189 1.59 4.23 -7.07
C CYS A 189 0.07 4.06 -6.94
N ILE A 190 -0.47 3.87 -5.73
CA ILE A 190 -1.94 3.81 -5.53
C ILE A 190 -2.61 5.11 -5.94
N ALA A 191 -2.06 6.27 -5.58
CA ALA A 191 -2.62 7.56 -5.99
C ALA A 191 -2.72 7.66 -7.52
N VAL A 192 -1.68 7.26 -8.24
CA VAL A 192 -1.65 7.27 -9.71
C VAL A 192 -2.61 6.23 -10.29
N ILE A 193 -2.69 5.02 -9.70
CA ILE A 193 -3.66 3.99 -10.08
C ILE A 193 -5.09 4.53 -9.99
N LEU A 194 -5.48 5.13 -8.86
CA LEU A 194 -6.82 5.69 -8.67
C LEU A 194 -7.11 6.83 -9.66
N ARG A 195 -6.11 7.69 -9.92
CA ARG A 195 -6.24 8.75 -10.93
C ARG A 195 -6.51 8.22 -12.33
N GLU A 196 -5.80 7.17 -12.76
CA GLU A 196 -6.03 6.54 -14.06
C GLU A 196 -7.40 5.85 -14.11
N LEU A 197 -7.78 5.13 -13.05
CA LEU A 197 -9.10 4.49 -12.94
C LEU A 197 -10.26 5.50 -13.01
N LEU A 198 -10.03 6.73 -12.54
CA LEU A 198 -10.99 7.84 -12.56
C LEU A 198 -10.79 8.80 -13.76
N ASN A 199 -9.94 8.44 -14.72
CA ASN A 199 -9.63 9.25 -15.91
C ASN A 199 -9.25 10.71 -15.59
N LYS A 200 -8.43 10.92 -14.57
CA LYS A 200 -7.93 12.24 -14.17
C LYS A 200 -6.85 12.74 -15.14
N ASN A 201 -6.47 14.01 -14.99
CA ASN A 201 -5.42 14.64 -15.80
C ASN A 201 -4.09 13.85 -15.69
N ARG A 202 -3.55 13.44 -16.85
CA ARG A 202 -2.31 12.64 -16.92
C ARG A 202 -1.05 13.42 -16.61
N THR A 203 -1.01 14.73 -16.84
CA THR A 203 0.16 15.56 -16.54
C THR A 203 0.53 15.49 -15.07
N LEU A 204 -0.47 15.62 -14.19
CA LEU A 204 -0.24 15.50 -12.76
C LEU A 204 0.09 14.05 -12.34
N SER A 205 -0.49 13.04 -13.00
CA SER A 205 -0.09 11.64 -12.77
C SER A 205 1.38 11.39 -13.16
N MET A 206 1.83 11.93 -14.30
CA MET A 206 3.23 11.88 -14.76
C MET A 206 4.17 12.59 -13.79
N PHE A 207 3.79 13.76 -13.28
CA PHE A 207 4.58 14.47 -12.26
C PHE A 207 4.74 13.64 -10.99
N ILE A 208 3.63 13.13 -10.44
CA ILE A 208 3.62 12.36 -9.19
C ILE A 208 4.44 11.08 -9.33
N ILE A 209 4.22 10.30 -10.40
CA ILE A 209 4.88 9.00 -10.57
C ILE A 209 6.38 9.18 -10.82
N SER A 210 6.79 10.19 -11.60
CA SER A 210 8.21 10.50 -11.84
C SER A 210 8.87 11.01 -10.57
N GLY A 211 8.17 11.88 -9.84
CA GLY A 211 8.68 12.45 -8.61
C GLY A 211 8.95 11.41 -7.52
N GLY A 212 8.23 10.29 -7.52
CA GLY A 212 8.45 9.18 -6.59
C GLY A 212 9.73 8.36 -6.79
N VAL A 213 10.52 8.61 -7.85
CA VAL A 213 11.80 7.92 -8.08
C VAL A 213 12.81 8.18 -6.96
N ILE A 214 12.68 9.28 -6.20
CA ILE A 214 13.49 9.62 -5.01
C ILE A 214 13.41 8.58 -3.88
N THR A 215 12.43 7.68 -3.93
CA THR A 215 12.33 6.55 -2.99
C THR A 215 13.40 5.48 -3.26
N PHE A 216 14.01 5.50 -4.46
CA PHE A 216 14.86 4.45 -5.02
C PHE A 216 14.26 3.06 -4.86
N SER A 217 12.93 2.96 -4.93
CA SER A 217 12.22 1.68 -4.93
C SER A 217 12.27 1.07 -6.33
N PHE A 218 12.82 -0.14 -6.45
CA PHE A 218 12.96 -0.82 -7.74
C PHE A 218 11.60 -1.03 -8.45
N ILE A 219 10.58 -1.47 -7.71
CA ILE A 219 9.22 -1.63 -8.27
C ILE A 219 8.64 -0.28 -8.70
N HIS A 220 8.96 0.81 -8.00
CA HIS A 220 8.55 2.15 -8.43
C HIS A 220 9.09 2.47 -9.82
N VAL A 221 10.38 2.21 -10.05
CA VAL A 221 11.02 2.43 -11.35
C VAL A 221 10.34 1.59 -12.44
N ILE A 222 10.05 0.31 -12.17
CA ILE A 222 9.33 -0.55 -13.11
C ILE A 222 7.94 0.00 -13.42
N ILE A 223 7.16 0.39 -12.40
CA ILE A 223 5.81 0.92 -12.57
C ILE A 223 5.82 2.26 -13.31
N THR A 224 6.78 3.15 -13.00
CA THR A 224 7.00 4.42 -13.71
C THR A 224 7.30 4.19 -15.19
N THR A 225 8.27 3.32 -15.50
CA THR A 225 8.61 2.99 -16.89
C THR A 225 7.40 2.38 -17.61
N PHE A 226 6.69 1.44 -16.98
CA PHE A 226 5.49 0.84 -17.55
C PHE A 226 4.39 1.89 -17.82
N TYR A 227 4.15 2.82 -16.90
CA TYR A 227 3.21 3.91 -17.07
C TYR A 227 3.53 4.75 -18.32
N PHE A 228 4.79 5.18 -18.45
CA PHE A 228 5.21 5.98 -19.60
C PHE A 228 5.17 5.20 -20.91
N LEU A 229 5.49 3.90 -20.91
CA LEU A 229 5.34 3.05 -22.10
C LEU A 229 3.89 2.94 -22.57
N LEU A 230 2.91 3.06 -21.66
CA LEU A 230 1.49 3.05 -22.00
C LEU A 230 0.98 4.42 -22.47
N VAL A 231 1.49 5.51 -21.90
CA VAL A 231 0.96 6.87 -22.14
C VAL A 231 1.68 7.61 -23.28
N LEU A 232 2.97 7.36 -23.50
CA LEU A 232 3.77 8.08 -24.50
C LEU A 232 3.57 7.56 -25.93
N ASN A 233 3.71 8.45 -26.91
CA ASN A 233 3.77 8.09 -28.33
C ASN A 233 5.14 7.48 -28.70
N GLY A 234 5.20 6.70 -29.78
CA GLY A 234 6.35 5.88 -30.17
C GLY A 234 7.73 6.55 -30.06
N ARG A 235 7.91 7.75 -30.64
CA ARG A 235 9.19 8.48 -30.55
C ARG A 235 9.63 8.81 -29.13
N TYR A 236 8.68 9.14 -28.26
CA TYR A 236 8.96 9.47 -26.86
C TYR A 236 9.22 8.22 -26.01
N LYS A 237 8.75 7.03 -26.44
CA LYS A 237 9.13 5.76 -25.80
C LYS A 237 10.61 5.46 -26.00
N ILE A 238 11.15 5.75 -27.18
CA ILE A 238 12.60 5.61 -27.44
C ILE A 238 13.39 6.55 -26.53
N ILE A 239 12.97 7.82 -26.43
CA ILE A 239 13.60 8.80 -25.52
C ILE A 239 13.53 8.32 -24.07
N LEU A 240 12.39 7.81 -23.61
CA LEU A 240 12.25 7.23 -22.27
C LEU A 240 13.25 6.08 -22.06
N LEU A 241 13.35 5.14 -23.01
CA LEU A 241 14.27 4.01 -22.91
C LEU A 241 15.72 4.48 -22.85
N LEU A 242 16.09 5.51 -23.61
CA LEU A 242 17.40 6.14 -23.54
C LEU A 242 17.64 6.81 -22.17
N ILE A 243 16.67 7.52 -21.62
CA ILE A 243 16.76 8.12 -20.27
C ILE A 243 16.96 7.04 -19.21
N VAL A 244 16.18 5.95 -19.26
CA VAL A 244 16.28 4.82 -18.33
C VAL A 244 17.65 4.14 -18.47
N ALA A 245 18.13 3.94 -19.71
CA ALA A 245 19.45 3.37 -19.96
C ALA A 245 20.59 4.27 -19.46
N SER A 246 20.49 5.58 -19.67
CA SER A 246 21.46 6.56 -19.16
C SER A 246 21.45 6.63 -17.63
N PHE A 247 20.27 6.60 -17.01
CA PHE A 247 20.14 6.54 -15.55
C PHE A 247 20.75 5.25 -15.00
N ALA A 248 20.45 4.10 -15.60
CA ALA A 248 21.05 2.82 -15.23
C ALA A 248 22.58 2.88 -15.35
N SER A 249 23.11 3.37 -16.48
CA SER A 249 24.55 3.56 -16.69
C SER A 249 25.18 4.48 -15.65
N TYR A 250 24.53 5.60 -15.32
CA TYR A 250 25.00 6.51 -14.28
C TYR A 250 25.06 5.82 -12.91
N THR A 251 23.98 5.14 -12.51
CA THR A 251 23.93 4.43 -11.21
C THR A 251 24.94 3.28 -11.11
N LEU A 252 25.30 2.64 -12.22
CA LEU A 252 26.31 1.58 -12.25
C LEU A 252 27.74 2.11 -12.06
N ASN A 253 28.00 3.37 -12.41
CA ASN A 253 29.35 3.95 -12.39
C ASN A 253 29.64 4.80 -11.14
N ASP A 254 28.64 5.05 -10.29
CA ASP A 254 28.77 5.90 -9.11
C ASP A 254 28.56 5.07 -7.84
N SER A 255 29.61 4.93 -7.02
CA SER A 255 29.60 4.11 -5.79
C SER A 255 28.57 4.58 -4.75
N ARG A 256 28.03 5.80 -4.88
CA ARG A 256 26.93 6.25 -4.01
C ARG A 256 25.63 5.50 -4.27
N PHE A 257 25.48 4.86 -5.44
CA PHE A 257 24.30 4.10 -5.84
C PHE A 257 24.49 2.58 -5.81
N GLU A 258 25.55 2.08 -5.16
CA GLU A 258 25.82 0.65 -4.96
C GLU A 258 24.61 -0.10 -4.40
N PHE A 259 23.95 0.45 -3.39
CA PHE A 259 22.72 -0.09 -2.81
C PHE A 259 21.56 -0.32 -3.82
N PHE A 260 21.58 0.38 -4.94
CA PHE A 260 20.57 0.30 -5.99
C PHE A 260 20.94 -0.77 -7.02
N TYR A 261 22.20 -0.81 -7.49
CA TYR A 261 22.60 -1.79 -8.50
C TYR A 261 22.90 -3.18 -7.91
N ASP A 262 23.29 -3.30 -6.64
CA ASP A 262 23.50 -4.58 -5.96
C ASP A 262 22.24 -5.45 -5.93
N ARG A 263 21.07 -4.83 -6.11
CA ARG A 263 19.78 -5.54 -6.25
C ARG A 263 19.69 -6.38 -7.52
N PHE A 264 20.54 -6.13 -8.51
CA PHE A 264 20.61 -6.87 -9.77
C PHE A 264 21.75 -7.89 -9.78
N GLN A 265 22.69 -7.81 -8.84
CA GLN A 265 23.78 -8.76 -8.73
C GLN A 265 23.31 -10.00 -7.97
N LYS A 266 23.71 -11.17 -8.47
CA LYS A 266 23.56 -12.42 -7.74
C LYS A 266 24.75 -12.51 -6.79
N SER A 267 24.52 -12.34 -5.49
CA SER A 267 25.55 -12.65 -4.52
C SER A 267 25.64 -14.15 -4.33
N ASP A 268 26.83 -14.72 -4.51
CA ASP A 268 27.10 -16.11 -4.18
C ASP A 268 27.19 -16.33 -2.65
N ASP A 269 27.39 -15.25 -1.90
CA ASP A 269 27.23 -15.23 -0.45
C ASP A 269 25.80 -14.85 -0.05
N VAL A 270 25.18 -15.70 0.77
CA VAL A 270 23.86 -15.49 1.41
C VAL A 270 23.87 -14.26 2.34
N GLY A 271 25.04 -13.63 2.56
CA GLY A 271 25.25 -12.52 3.49
C GLY A 271 25.34 -11.11 2.88
N SER A 272 25.45 -10.90 1.57
CA SER A 272 25.61 -9.53 1.01
C SER A 272 24.26 -8.87 0.68
N GLY A 273 23.56 -8.46 1.73
CA GLY A 273 22.97 -7.12 1.90
C GLY A 273 21.82 -6.59 1.01
N PHE A 274 21.64 -6.97 -0.26
CA PHE A 274 20.78 -6.18 -1.16
C PHE A 274 19.74 -6.96 -2.00
N ASN A 275 19.90 -8.28 -2.16
CA ASN A 275 18.86 -9.15 -2.72
C ASN A 275 17.97 -9.73 -1.61
N ASN A 276 17.27 -8.85 -0.89
CA ASN A 276 16.48 -9.23 0.29
C ASN A 276 15.40 -10.26 -0.03
N ARG A 277 14.91 -10.35 -1.28
CA ARG A 277 13.80 -11.25 -1.64
C ARG A 277 14.26 -12.68 -1.76
N THR A 278 15.43 -12.91 -2.35
CA THR A 278 16.00 -14.25 -2.45
C THR A 278 16.34 -14.77 -1.06
N VAL A 279 16.93 -13.91 -0.21
CA VAL A 279 17.18 -14.24 1.21
C VAL A 279 15.88 -14.55 1.96
N GLN A 280 14.84 -13.72 1.83
CA GLN A 280 13.53 -13.94 2.45
C GLN A 280 12.88 -15.26 2.00
N LEU A 281 13.01 -15.65 0.73
CA LEU A 281 12.50 -16.92 0.22
C LEU A 281 13.31 -18.11 0.75
N SER A 282 14.63 -17.99 0.83
CA SER A 282 15.49 -19.00 1.45
C SER A 282 15.18 -19.16 2.94
N ASN A 283 14.95 -18.07 3.65
CA ASN A 283 14.53 -18.05 5.05
C ASN A 283 13.19 -18.76 5.23
N PHE A 284 12.21 -18.45 4.39
CA PHE A 284 10.92 -19.13 4.38
C PHE A 284 11.06 -20.64 4.10
N ALA A 285 11.92 -21.04 3.16
CA ALA A 285 12.16 -22.45 2.86
C ALA A 285 12.77 -23.19 4.06
N LYS A 286 13.67 -22.55 4.82
CA LYS A 286 14.21 -23.12 6.07
C LYS A 286 13.11 -23.33 7.10
N VAL A 287 12.29 -22.30 7.36
CA VAL A 287 11.16 -22.39 8.30
C VAL A 287 10.21 -23.52 7.94
N VAL A 288 9.86 -23.67 6.66
CA VAL A 288 8.95 -24.72 6.21
C VAL A 288 9.56 -26.12 6.34
N ASN A 289 10.87 -26.26 6.17
CA ASN A 289 11.56 -27.54 6.38
C ASN A 289 11.61 -27.92 7.86
N ASP A 290 11.77 -26.95 8.75
CA ASP A 290 11.82 -27.16 10.20
C ASP A 290 10.42 -27.42 10.77
N ASP A 291 9.41 -26.68 10.30
CA ASP A 291 8.00 -26.83 10.66
C ASP A 291 7.07 -26.70 9.43
N PRO A 292 6.67 -27.83 8.82
CA PRO A 292 5.74 -27.82 7.69
C PRO A 292 4.34 -27.27 8.02
N SER A 293 3.97 -27.20 9.31
CA SER A 293 2.64 -26.69 9.71
C SER A 293 2.45 -25.21 9.37
N VAL A 294 3.55 -24.46 9.19
CA VAL A 294 3.59 -23.07 8.75
C VAL A 294 2.87 -22.86 7.42
N LEU A 295 2.89 -23.84 6.51
CA LEU A 295 2.14 -23.74 5.25
C LEU A 295 0.63 -23.67 5.46
N PHE A 296 0.13 -24.31 6.52
CA PHE A 296 -1.30 -24.40 6.81
C PHE A 296 -1.76 -23.31 7.79
N LEU A 297 -0.97 -23.08 8.84
CA LEU A 297 -1.34 -22.23 9.98
C LEU A 297 -0.58 -20.90 10.04
N GLY A 298 0.55 -20.78 9.32
CA GLY A 298 1.50 -19.68 9.46
C GLY A 298 2.45 -19.85 10.65
N ASP A 299 3.54 -19.08 10.67
CA ASP A 299 4.46 -18.93 11.79
C ASP A 299 4.21 -17.61 12.50
N TYR A 300 3.57 -17.74 13.65
CA TYR A 300 3.10 -16.63 14.48
C TYR A 300 3.99 -16.40 15.70
N LYS A 301 4.83 -17.38 16.06
CA LYS A 301 5.65 -17.37 17.27
C LYS A 301 6.79 -16.35 17.16
N CYS A 302 7.32 -16.13 15.95
CA CYS A 302 8.42 -15.18 15.73
C CYS A 302 8.05 -13.70 16.03
N HIS A 303 6.76 -13.38 16.10
CA HIS A 303 6.24 -12.03 16.31
C HIS A 303 5.63 -11.81 17.70
N ASP A 304 5.75 -12.78 18.61
CA ASP A 304 5.25 -12.66 19.98
C ASP A 304 6.10 -11.66 20.79
N ARG A 305 5.47 -10.89 21.68
CA ARG A 305 6.07 -9.75 22.39
C ARG A 305 7.09 -10.16 23.45
N GLU A 306 7.01 -11.39 23.98
CA GLU A 306 7.82 -11.81 25.12
C GLU A 306 9.16 -12.46 24.75
N LEU A 307 9.32 -12.94 23.52
CA LEU A 307 10.57 -13.51 23.05
C LEU A 307 10.91 -12.92 21.68
N LYS A 308 11.86 -11.98 21.69
CA LYS A 308 12.57 -11.59 20.47
C LYS A 308 13.02 -12.88 19.77
N MET A 309 12.66 -13.06 18.51
CA MET A 309 13.59 -13.03 17.37
C MET A 309 13.06 -13.88 16.21
N CYS A 310 12.51 -13.27 15.16
CA CYS A 310 12.66 -13.83 13.80
C CYS A 310 14.15 -13.81 13.34
N VAL A 311 15.12 -13.71 14.27
CA VAL A 311 16.57 -13.73 14.01
C VAL A 311 17.06 -15.15 13.75
N GLU A 312 16.39 -16.17 14.29
CA GLU A 312 16.75 -17.57 14.04
C GLU A 312 16.65 -17.93 12.55
N HIS A 313 15.66 -17.38 11.85
CA HIS A 313 15.43 -17.66 10.44
C HIS A 313 15.61 -16.45 9.53
N GLY A 314 15.73 -15.24 10.06
CA GLY A 314 15.89 -13.99 9.30
C GLY A 314 14.56 -13.37 8.86
N ASP A 315 14.64 -12.22 8.16
CA ASP A 315 13.46 -11.48 7.68
C ASP A 315 12.69 -12.28 6.61
N ILE A 316 11.35 -12.30 6.70
CA ILE A 316 10.38 -12.87 5.74
C ILE A 316 9.19 -11.89 5.53
N SER A 317 9.33 -10.63 5.92
CA SER A 317 8.22 -9.65 5.99
C SER A 317 7.75 -9.08 4.65
N SER A 318 8.52 -9.23 3.56
CA SER A 318 8.29 -8.47 2.32
C SER A 318 8.57 -9.27 1.04
N SER A 319 8.00 -10.47 0.93
CA SER A 319 8.11 -11.37 -0.23
C SER A 319 6.76 -11.99 -0.61
N ILE A 320 6.70 -12.65 -1.76
CA ILE A 320 5.50 -13.40 -2.19
C ILE A 320 5.08 -14.51 -1.20
N ALA A 321 6.00 -15.00 -0.37
CA ALA A 321 5.73 -16.02 0.64
C ALA A 321 5.18 -15.44 1.95
N THR A 322 5.30 -14.13 2.17
CA THR A 322 4.91 -13.47 3.43
C THR A 322 3.47 -13.78 3.86
N PRO A 323 2.45 -13.81 2.99
CA PRO A 323 1.09 -14.09 3.45
C PRO A 323 0.94 -15.53 3.95
N ILE A 324 1.61 -16.49 3.29
CA ILE A 324 1.66 -17.88 3.74
C ILE A 324 2.37 -17.96 5.09
N TYR A 325 3.53 -17.31 5.19
CA TYR A 325 4.27 -17.24 6.44
C TYR A 325 3.44 -16.64 7.58
N GLN A 326 2.66 -15.60 7.32
CA GLN A 326 1.92 -14.89 8.37
C GLN A 326 0.59 -15.52 8.76
N GLY A 327 -0.10 -16.20 7.84
CA GLY A 327 -1.46 -16.71 8.07
C GLY A 327 -1.82 -17.97 7.28
N GLY A 328 -0.79 -18.71 6.87
CA GLY A 328 -0.90 -20.02 6.25
C GLY A 328 -1.71 -20.05 4.97
N MET A 329 -2.42 -21.16 4.78
CA MET A 329 -3.16 -21.46 3.55
C MET A 329 -4.25 -20.43 3.25
N TRP A 330 -4.83 -19.77 4.25
CA TRP A 330 -5.90 -18.82 4.01
C TRP A 330 -5.42 -17.49 3.44
N MET A 331 -4.33 -16.98 3.99
CA MET A 331 -3.71 -15.78 3.44
C MET A 331 -3.13 -16.05 2.04
N PHE A 332 -2.65 -17.28 1.78
CA PHE A 332 -2.35 -17.73 0.43
C PHE A 332 -3.57 -17.68 -0.49
N VAL A 333 -4.72 -18.20 -0.05
CA VAL A 333 -5.98 -18.19 -0.81
C VAL A 333 -6.40 -16.74 -1.14
N PHE A 334 -6.35 -15.82 -0.19
CA PHE A 334 -6.64 -14.40 -0.42
C PHE A 334 -5.66 -13.77 -1.43
N GLN A 335 -4.37 -14.03 -1.28
CA GLN A 335 -3.35 -13.56 -2.20
C GLN A 335 -3.60 -14.11 -3.61
N PHE A 336 -3.86 -15.41 -3.74
CA PHE A 336 -4.10 -16.09 -5.00
C PHE A 336 -5.33 -15.52 -5.70
N PHE A 337 -6.47 -15.43 -5.02
CA PHE A 337 -7.69 -14.88 -5.60
C PHE A 337 -7.55 -13.40 -5.99
N THR A 338 -6.85 -12.61 -5.18
CA THR A 338 -6.59 -11.21 -5.51
C THR A 338 -5.73 -11.10 -6.78
N HIS A 339 -4.64 -11.86 -6.88
CA HIS A 339 -3.80 -11.85 -8.07
C HIS A 339 -4.52 -12.41 -9.30
N ALA A 340 -5.29 -13.49 -9.17
CA ALA A 340 -6.09 -14.05 -10.25
C ALA A 340 -7.11 -13.02 -10.79
N LEU A 341 -7.78 -12.29 -9.89
CA LEU A 341 -8.68 -11.21 -10.25
C LEU A 341 -7.95 -10.06 -10.96
N LEU A 342 -6.78 -9.65 -10.46
CA LEU A 342 -5.96 -8.62 -11.11
C LEU A 342 -5.51 -9.05 -12.51
N ILE A 343 -5.01 -10.27 -12.67
CA ILE A 343 -4.63 -10.84 -13.98
C ILE A 343 -5.84 -10.84 -14.91
N PHE A 344 -7.01 -11.27 -14.45
CA PHE A 344 -8.23 -11.20 -15.25
C PHE A 344 -8.56 -9.76 -15.68
N LEU A 345 -8.43 -8.80 -14.76
CA LEU A 345 -8.68 -7.39 -15.04
C LEU A 345 -7.64 -6.79 -16.00
N MET A 346 -6.39 -7.28 -16.02
CA MET A 346 -5.34 -6.82 -16.95
C MET A 346 -5.70 -7.03 -18.42
N PHE A 347 -6.46 -8.07 -18.75
CA PHE A 347 -6.95 -8.30 -20.11
C PHE A 347 -7.91 -7.21 -20.60
N LYS A 348 -8.49 -6.43 -19.68
CA LYS A 348 -9.26 -5.24 -20.03
C LYS A 348 -8.32 -4.04 -20.13
N ARG A 349 -8.04 -3.57 -21.37
CA ARG A 349 -7.10 -2.46 -21.65
C ARG A 349 -7.24 -1.24 -20.72
N LYS A 350 -8.48 -0.87 -20.34
CA LYS A 350 -8.74 0.24 -19.41
C LYS A 350 -8.18 0.05 -17.98
N PHE A 351 -7.93 -1.18 -17.57
CA PHE A 351 -7.39 -1.53 -16.25
C PHE A 351 -5.96 -2.06 -16.33
N LEU A 352 -5.36 -2.19 -17.51
CA LEU A 352 -4.05 -2.79 -17.70
C LEU A 352 -3.00 -2.15 -16.77
N PHE A 353 -2.90 -0.82 -16.79
CA PHE A 353 -1.98 -0.10 -15.91
C PHE A 353 -2.25 -0.38 -14.42
N ALA A 354 -3.50 -0.19 -14.00
CA ALA A 354 -3.91 -0.31 -12.61
C ALA A 354 -3.68 -1.72 -12.06
N ALA A 355 -4.14 -2.74 -12.79
CA ALA A 355 -4.10 -4.12 -12.36
C ALA A 355 -2.67 -4.69 -12.38
N PHE A 356 -1.88 -4.37 -13.41
CA PHE A 356 -0.46 -4.76 -13.46
C PHE A 356 0.34 -4.10 -12.34
N SER A 357 0.20 -2.80 -12.17
CA SER A 357 0.95 -2.05 -11.15
C SER A 357 0.60 -2.52 -9.75
N LEU A 358 -0.69 -2.73 -9.47
CA LEU A 358 -1.12 -3.27 -8.18
C LEU A 358 -0.63 -4.71 -7.96
N SER A 359 -0.63 -5.55 -9.00
CA SER A 359 -0.06 -6.90 -8.93
C SER A 359 1.43 -6.85 -8.59
N LEU A 360 2.21 -5.97 -9.22
CA LEU A 360 3.64 -5.83 -8.92
C LEU A 360 3.89 -5.33 -7.48
N LEU A 361 3.11 -4.36 -7.02
CA LEU A 361 3.18 -3.89 -5.64
C LEU A 361 2.92 -5.03 -4.65
N LEU A 362 1.89 -5.84 -4.89
CA LEU A 362 1.50 -6.94 -4.01
C LEU A 362 2.48 -8.12 -4.06
N LEU A 363 3.14 -8.38 -5.18
CA LEU A 363 4.22 -9.37 -5.25
C LEU A 363 5.44 -8.95 -4.41
N GLN A 364 5.69 -7.64 -4.31
CA GLN A 364 6.80 -7.11 -3.50
C GLN A 364 6.43 -6.92 -2.03
N ARG A 365 5.20 -6.49 -1.75
CA ARG A 365 4.70 -6.12 -0.42
C ARG A 365 3.25 -6.58 -0.29
N PRO A 366 3.02 -7.86 0.03
CA PRO A 366 1.67 -8.42 0.09
C PRO A 366 1.00 -8.10 1.43
N TYR A 367 0.82 -6.81 1.69
CA TYR A 367 0.25 -6.27 2.93
C TYR A 367 -1.27 -6.31 2.94
N PHE A 368 -1.83 -7.49 2.63
CA PHE A 368 -3.27 -7.71 2.53
C PHE A 368 -4.00 -7.49 3.86
N SER A 369 -3.35 -7.81 4.99
CA SER A 369 -3.95 -7.74 6.33
C SER A 369 -3.59 -6.50 7.12
N GLN A 370 -2.64 -5.70 6.63
CA GLN A 370 -2.29 -4.44 7.26
C GLN A 370 -3.32 -3.42 6.83
N ILE A 371 -4.28 -3.19 7.70
CA ILE A 371 -5.51 -2.45 7.46
C ILE A 371 -5.33 -1.10 6.71
N GLY A 372 -4.25 -0.33 6.95
CA GLY A 372 -3.95 0.88 6.17
C GLY A 372 -3.69 0.59 4.68
N TYR A 373 -2.80 -0.36 4.40
CA TYR A 373 -2.55 -0.88 3.05
C TYR A 373 -3.78 -1.58 2.47
N GLN A 374 -4.47 -2.38 3.28
CA GLN A 374 -5.66 -3.12 2.88
C GLN A 374 -6.73 -2.19 2.31
N LEU A 375 -7.01 -1.07 2.96
CA LEU A 375 -7.97 -0.07 2.48
C LEU A 375 -7.56 0.47 1.09
N LEU A 376 -6.28 0.81 0.89
CA LEU A 376 -5.74 1.30 -0.39
C LEU A 376 -5.76 0.24 -1.51
N ILE A 377 -5.42 -1.00 -1.17
CA ILE A 377 -5.42 -2.16 -2.09
C ILE A 377 -6.85 -2.42 -2.54
N TYR A 378 -7.74 -2.71 -1.59
CA TYR A 378 -9.05 -3.23 -1.92
C TYR A 378 -10.02 -2.17 -2.42
N ILE A 379 -9.85 -0.88 -2.07
CA ILE A 379 -10.65 0.17 -2.72
C ILE A 379 -10.36 0.20 -4.23
N SER A 380 -9.09 0.00 -4.63
CA SER A 380 -8.67 -0.05 -6.02
C SER A 380 -9.18 -1.33 -6.72
N VAL A 381 -9.01 -2.50 -6.08
CA VAL A 381 -9.49 -3.80 -6.60
C VAL A 381 -11.00 -3.79 -6.80
N PHE A 382 -11.76 -3.36 -5.78
CA PHE A 382 -13.21 -3.34 -5.83
C PHE A 382 -13.71 -2.32 -6.84
N TYR A 383 -13.13 -1.12 -6.91
CA TYR A 383 -13.52 -0.13 -7.91
C TYR A 383 -13.32 -0.67 -9.33
N MET A 384 -12.18 -1.33 -9.62
CA MET A 384 -11.97 -2.01 -10.91
C MET A 384 -13.02 -3.07 -11.17
N THR A 385 -13.31 -3.93 -10.19
CA THR A 385 -14.27 -5.02 -10.30
C THR A 385 -15.68 -4.51 -10.60
N ILE A 386 -16.16 -3.51 -9.86
CA ILE A 386 -17.46 -2.85 -10.06
C ILE A 386 -17.50 -2.20 -11.45
N SER A 387 -16.48 -1.41 -11.78
CA SER A 387 -16.38 -0.69 -13.06
C SER A 387 -16.21 -1.62 -14.26
N SER A 388 -15.75 -2.85 -14.04
CA SER A 388 -15.58 -3.85 -15.09
C SER A 388 -16.90 -4.47 -15.56
N GLY A 389 -17.99 -4.27 -14.82
CA GLY A 389 -19.29 -4.91 -15.05
C GLY A 389 -19.35 -6.37 -14.61
N PHE A 390 -18.29 -6.93 -14.00
CA PHE A 390 -18.23 -8.32 -13.54
C PHE A 390 -19.38 -8.70 -12.60
N LEU A 391 -19.86 -7.74 -11.81
CA LEU A 391 -20.97 -7.91 -10.87
C LEU A 391 -22.33 -7.44 -11.39
N ARG A 392 -22.47 -7.18 -12.71
CA ARG A 392 -23.77 -6.78 -13.32
C ARG A 392 -24.72 -7.98 -13.43
N ARG A 393 -25.34 -8.35 -12.30
CA ARG A 393 -26.76 -8.68 -12.27
C ARG A 393 -27.46 -7.65 -11.37
N ARG A 394 -28.27 -6.78 -12.01
CA ARG A 394 -29.15 -5.74 -11.42
C ARG A 394 -28.50 -4.67 -10.53
N VAL A 395 -27.81 -3.70 -11.14
CA VAL A 395 -27.80 -2.32 -10.62
C VAL A 395 -28.10 -1.36 -11.77
N SER A 396 -29.32 -1.45 -12.30
CA SER A 396 -29.90 -0.38 -13.12
C SER A 396 -30.35 0.73 -12.16
N LYS A 397 -29.61 1.85 -12.11
CA LYS A 397 -30.14 3.23 -12.03
C LYS A 397 -29.11 4.31 -11.68
N PHE A 398 -27.93 3.99 -11.14
CA PHE A 398 -27.01 5.04 -10.66
C PHE A 398 -25.95 5.54 -11.65
N GLN A 399 -25.55 4.73 -12.64
CA GLN A 399 -24.53 5.15 -13.63
C GLN A 399 -25.05 6.12 -14.70
N HIS A 400 -26.37 6.33 -14.82
CA HIS A 400 -26.92 7.13 -15.91
C HIS A 400 -27.06 8.63 -15.62
N ARG A 401 -26.93 9.08 -14.36
CA ARG A 401 -27.04 10.52 -14.03
C ARG A 401 -25.73 11.29 -14.20
N TYR A 402 -24.56 10.68 -14.01
CA TYR A 402 -23.30 11.43 -14.02
C TYR A 402 -22.77 11.78 -15.42
N ASN A 403 -23.28 11.13 -16.48
CA ASN A 403 -22.88 11.43 -17.86
C ASN A 403 -23.75 12.52 -18.53
N TYR A 404 -24.82 12.99 -17.88
CA TYR A 404 -25.68 14.05 -18.43
C TYR A 404 -25.38 15.45 -17.86
N ASP A 405 -24.75 15.55 -16.69
CA ASP A 405 -24.42 16.84 -16.05
C ASP A 405 -23.06 17.43 -16.49
N LYS A 406 -22.44 16.88 -17.54
CA LYS A 406 -21.18 17.38 -18.12
C LYS A 406 -21.26 17.71 -19.62
N LYS A 407 -22.46 18.01 -20.12
CA LYS A 407 -22.63 18.64 -21.44
C LYS A 407 -23.04 20.09 -21.30
#